data_AF-A0A1J5QGU7-F1
#
_entry.id   AF-A0A1J5QGU7-F1
#
_cell.length_a   1.000
_cell.length_b   1.000
_cell.length_c   1.000
_cell.angle_alpha   90.00
_cell.angle_beta   90.00
_cell.angle_gamma   90.00
#
_symmetry.space_group_name_H-M   'P 1'
#
loop_
_entity.id
_entity.type
_entity.pdbx_description
1 polymer ?
#
loop_
_entity_poly.entity_id
_entity_poly.type
_entity_poly.pdbx_seq_one_letter_code
_entity_poly.pdbx_strand_id
1 'polypeptide(L)'
;MVCAQLRADHRPEAVQRWQPAPAPPGATSPPPPRLPQPAFLLDAPLRLAQRGDVPLHEGDVELLLGPQRVEAGWWDRDGERTRHVARDYWIGRSSRAGLLWLFQTRGADAAWFLHGIFA
;
A
#
# COMPACT_ATOMS: atom_id res chain seq x y z
N MET A 1 -23.68 -13.88 5.96
CA MET A 1 -22.27 -14.10 6.37
C MET A 1 -21.39 -13.87 5.15
N VAL A 2 -20.23 -13.23 5.31
CA VAL A 2 -19.26 -13.02 4.23
C VAL A 2 -17.93 -13.68 4.59
N CYS A 3 -17.14 -14.04 3.58
CA CYS A 3 -15.77 -14.51 3.74
C CYS A 3 -14.81 -13.67 2.86
N ALA A 4 -13.55 -13.61 3.28
CA ALA A 4 -12.50 -12.95 2.51
C ALA A 4 -11.97 -13.89 1.42
N GLN A 5 -11.74 -13.34 0.23
CA GLN A 5 -11.06 -14.03 -0.86
C GLN A 5 -9.85 -13.23 -1.30
N LEU A 6 -8.69 -13.89 -1.30
CA LEU A 6 -7.46 -13.31 -1.82
C LEU A 6 -7.50 -13.19 -3.35
N ARG A 7 -6.92 -12.11 -3.86
CA ARG A 7 -6.78 -11.79 -5.28
C ARG A 7 -5.29 -11.71 -5.60
N ALA A 8 -4.92 -12.13 -6.81
CA ALA A 8 -3.57 -11.93 -7.35
C ALA A 8 -3.39 -10.47 -7.81
N ASP A 9 -3.55 -9.52 -6.89
CA ASP A 9 -3.32 -8.09 -7.10
C ASP A 9 -2.39 -7.59 -5.99
N HIS A 10 -1.33 -6.89 -6.37
CA HIS A 10 -0.32 -6.39 -5.43
C HIS A 10 -0.71 -5.05 -4.79
N ARG A 11 -1.83 -4.44 -5.21
CA ARG A 11 -2.38 -3.25 -4.56
C ARG A 11 -3.01 -3.65 -3.22
N PRO A 12 -2.63 -3.01 -2.11
CA PRO A 12 -3.19 -3.34 -0.79
C PRO A 12 -4.71 -3.22 -0.74
N GLU A 13 -5.28 -2.26 -1.46
CA GLU A 13 -6.72 -2.05 -1.59
C GLU A 13 -7.46 -3.12 -2.43
N ALA A 14 -6.74 -3.96 -3.19
CA ALA A 14 -7.33 -4.93 -4.13
C ALA A 14 -6.89 -6.38 -3.89
N VAL A 15 -5.94 -6.63 -2.98
CA VAL A 15 -5.43 -7.97 -2.64
C VAL A 15 -6.49 -8.87 -2.00
N GLN A 16 -7.57 -8.28 -1.47
CA GLN A 16 -8.69 -9.00 -0.90
C GLN A 16 -10.04 -8.46 -1.40
N ARG A 17 -11.03 -9.35 -1.50
CA ARG A 17 -12.44 -8.96 -1.64
C ARG A 17 -13.31 -9.73 -0.66
N TRP A 18 -14.42 -9.13 -0.25
CA TRP A 18 -15.46 -9.80 0.53
C TRP A 18 -16.50 -10.42 -0.41
N GLN A 19 -16.91 -11.65 -0.13
CA GLN A 19 -17.96 -12.34 -0.89
C GLN A 19 -18.95 -13.06 0.04
N PRO A 20 -20.20 -13.29 -0.39
CA PRO A 20 -21.17 -14.07 0.39
C PRO A 20 -20.68 -15.49 0.69
N ALA A 21 -20.96 -15.97 1.90
CA ALA A 21 -20.69 -17.34 2.31
C ALA A 21 -21.95 -18.22 2.21
N PRO A 22 -21.82 -19.53 1.87
CA PRO A 22 -20.58 -20.27 1.65
C PRO A 22 -20.00 -20.04 0.26
N ALA A 23 -18.68 -19.92 0.18
CA ALA A 23 -17.96 -19.87 -1.09
C ALA A 23 -17.13 -21.14 -1.26
N PRO A 24 -16.96 -21.65 -2.50
CA PRO A 24 -16.07 -22.77 -2.75
C PRO A 24 -14.64 -22.43 -2.28
N PRO A 25 -13.84 -23.43 -1.85
CA PRO A 25 -12.45 -23.21 -1.46
C PRO A 25 -11.73 -22.42 -2.56
N GLY A 26 -11.19 -21.27 -2.18
CA GLY A 26 -10.55 -20.34 -3.12
C GLY A 26 -9.28 -20.93 -3.72
N ALA A 27 -8.90 -20.41 -4.90
CA ALA A 27 -7.66 -20.74 -5.59
C ALA A 27 -6.42 -20.58 -4.69
N THR A 28 -5.31 -21.19 -5.13
CA THR A 28 -3.98 -21.15 -4.52
C THR A 28 -3.64 -19.75 -3.99
N SER A 29 -3.20 -19.69 -2.73
CA SER A 29 -2.78 -18.42 -2.12
C SER A 29 -1.60 -17.83 -2.89
N PRO A 30 -1.60 -16.53 -3.18
CA PRO A 30 -0.46 -15.88 -3.80
C PRO A 30 0.78 -15.99 -2.89
N PRO A 31 1.99 -15.89 -3.45
CA PRO A 31 3.20 -15.83 -2.65
C PRO A 31 3.14 -14.65 -1.66
N PRO A 32 3.75 -14.78 -0.48
CA PRO A 32 3.78 -13.71 0.50
C PRO A 32 4.50 -12.47 -0.07
N PRO A 33 4.13 -11.27 0.38
CA PRO A 33 4.82 -10.05 0.00
C PRO A 33 6.26 -10.04 0.49
N ARG A 34 7.12 -9.29 -0.22
CA ARG A 34 8.56 -9.22 0.08
C ARG A 34 8.90 -8.40 1.32
N LEU A 35 8.05 -7.44 1.68
CA LEU A 35 8.16 -6.67 2.91
C LEU A 35 7.00 -7.01 3.85
N PRO A 36 7.21 -6.84 5.18
CA PRO A 36 6.13 -6.84 6.16
C PRO A 36 4.96 -5.94 5.71
N GLN A 37 3.75 -6.45 5.88
CA GLN A 37 2.52 -5.67 5.66
C GLN A 37 2.11 -5.01 6.98
N PRO A 38 1.55 -3.79 6.95
CA PRO A 38 1.06 -3.14 8.16
C PRO A 38 -0.14 -3.88 8.73
N ALA A 39 -0.35 -3.73 10.03
CA ALA A 39 -1.54 -4.25 10.71
C ALA A 39 -2.78 -3.39 10.39
N PHE A 40 -2.58 -2.11 10.07
CA PHE A 40 -3.66 -1.17 9.80
C PHE A 40 -3.36 -0.31 8.57
N LEU A 41 -4.36 -0.15 7.70
CA LEU A 41 -4.34 0.74 6.55
C LEU A 41 -5.26 1.93 6.80
N LEU A 42 -4.82 3.11 6.37
CA LEU A 42 -5.68 4.29 6.28
C LEU A 42 -6.69 4.10 5.14
N ASP A 43 -7.92 4.59 5.32
CA ASP A 43 -8.95 4.57 4.28
C ASP A 43 -8.49 5.29 2.99
N ALA A 44 -7.75 6.39 3.17
CA ALA A 44 -7.10 7.11 2.09
C ALA A 44 -5.64 7.44 2.47
N PRO A 45 -4.68 7.31 1.54
CA PRO A 45 -3.29 7.66 1.82
C PRO A 45 -3.08 9.13 2.26
N LEU A 46 -2.40 9.27 3.40
CA LEU A 46 -1.75 10.43 3.99
C LEU A 46 -0.73 11.15 3.12
N ARG A 47 -1.03 12.15 2.27
CA ARG A 47 0.04 12.93 1.60
C ARG A 47 0.94 13.61 2.65
N LEU A 48 2.25 13.39 2.55
CA LEU A 48 3.25 13.91 3.49
C LEU A 48 3.98 15.12 2.92
N ALA A 49 4.37 16.03 3.83
CA ALA A 49 5.36 17.05 3.53
C ALA A 49 6.75 16.41 3.43
N GLN A 50 7.69 17.15 2.84
CA GLN A 50 9.09 16.72 2.73
C GLN A 50 10.02 17.85 3.17
N ARG A 51 11.18 17.46 3.74
CA ARG A 51 12.33 18.34 3.91
C ARG A 51 13.46 17.79 3.03
N GLY A 52 13.70 18.43 1.89
CA GLY A 52 14.52 17.82 0.84
C GLY A 52 13.89 16.50 0.36
N ASP A 53 14.66 15.42 0.37
CA ASP A 53 14.19 14.09 -0.05
C ASP A 53 13.57 13.27 1.09
N VAL A 54 13.54 13.80 2.33
CA VAL A 54 13.07 13.07 3.51
C VAL A 54 11.58 13.35 3.76
N PRO A 55 10.71 12.32 3.79
CA PRO A 55 9.30 12.50 4.15
C PRO A 55 9.15 12.84 5.64
N LEU A 56 8.13 13.64 5.95
CA LEU A 56 7.84 14.10 7.30
C LEU A 56 6.51 13.54 7.82
N HIS A 57 6.54 12.94 9.01
CA HIS A 57 5.34 12.52 9.74
C HIS A 57 5.61 12.58 11.25
N GLU A 58 5.10 13.62 11.91
CA GLU A 58 5.38 13.97 13.31
C GLU A 58 6.88 14.20 13.64
N GLY A 59 7.69 14.36 12.61
CA GLY A 59 9.14 14.44 12.65
C GLY A 59 9.73 13.91 11.35
N ASP A 60 11.05 13.85 11.28
CA ASP A 60 11.76 13.26 10.14
C ASP A 60 11.56 11.74 10.19
N VAL A 61 11.29 11.15 9.02
CA VAL A 61 11.08 9.71 8.90
C VAL A 61 12.36 9.04 8.40
N GLU A 62 12.91 8.13 9.20
CA GLU A 62 14.02 7.28 8.80
C GLU A 62 13.49 6.11 7.95
N LEU A 63 13.94 5.98 6.70
CA LEU A 63 13.57 4.84 5.85
C LEU A 63 14.39 3.61 6.24
N LEU A 64 13.72 2.53 6.65
CA LEU A 64 14.36 1.32 7.17
C LEU A 64 14.45 0.20 6.13
N LEU A 65 13.38 -0.02 5.35
CA LEU A 65 13.31 -1.09 4.36
C LEU A 65 12.58 -0.61 3.10
N GLY A 66 13.07 -1.01 1.92
CA GLY A 66 12.47 -0.70 0.63
C GLY A 66 13.50 -0.40 -0.48
N PRO A 67 13.03 -0.04 -1.68
CA PRO A 67 11.62 0.04 -2.07
C PRO A 67 11.04 -1.34 -2.46
N GLN A 68 9.79 -1.62 -2.05
CA GLN A 68 8.95 -2.62 -2.69
C GLN A 68 8.10 -1.96 -3.77
N ARG A 69 8.41 -2.28 -5.04
CA ARG A 69 7.66 -1.74 -6.18
C ARG A 69 6.31 -2.42 -6.33
N VAL A 70 5.27 -1.62 -6.51
CA VAL A 70 3.93 -2.03 -6.91
C VAL A 70 3.54 -1.27 -8.16
N GLU A 71 3.36 -2.01 -9.25
CA GLU A 71 2.88 -1.48 -10.54
C GLU A 71 1.72 -2.36 -11.01
N ALA A 72 0.52 -1.80 -11.04
CA ALA A 72 -0.71 -2.56 -11.24
C ALA A 72 -1.84 -1.68 -11.75
N GLY A 73 -2.95 -2.32 -12.16
CA GLY A 73 -4.18 -1.60 -12.53
C GLY A 73 -4.13 -0.91 -13.89
N TRP A 74 -3.11 -1.14 -14.72
CA TRP A 74 -3.11 -0.65 -16.11
C TRP A 74 -4.24 -1.26 -16.96
N TRP A 75 -4.68 -2.48 -16.60
CA TRP A 75 -5.84 -3.16 -17.17
C TRP A 75 -7.17 -2.80 -16.49
N ASP A 76 -7.13 -2.15 -15.33
CA ASP A 76 -8.31 -1.86 -14.50
C ASP A 76 -8.91 -0.52 -14.94
N ARG A 77 -10.03 -0.59 -15.66
CA ARG A 77 -10.69 0.58 -16.27
C ARG A 77 -11.95 0.95 -15.51
N ASP A 78 -12.14 2.25 -15.32
CA ASP A 78 -13.35 2.87 -14.79
C ASP A 78 -13.80 3.94 -15.79
N GLY A 79 -14.64 3.51 -16.74
CA GLY A 79 -14.90 4.27 -17.96
C GLY A 79 -13.61 4.51 -18.76
N GLU A 80 -13.34 5.77 -19.10
CA GLU A 80 -12.13 6.15 -19.82
C GLU A 80 -10.88 6.15 -18.93
N ARG A 81 -11.04 6.27 -17.61
CA ARG A 81 -9.94 6.34 -16.66
C ARG A 81 -9.35 4.96 -16.41
N THR A 82 -8.04 4.90 -16.32
CA THR A 82 -7.30 3.71 -15.88
C THR A 82 -6.95 3.87 -14.40
N ARG A 83 -7.17 2.84 -13.58
CA ARG A 83 -6.78 2.78 -12.15
C ARG A 83 -5.32 2.32 -11.98
N HIS A 84 -4.46 2.75 -12.90
CA HIS A 84 -3.05 2.44 -12.88
C HIS A 84 -2.39 3.09 -11.68
N VAL A 85 -1.58 2.31 -10.98
CA VAL A 85 -0.77 2.78 -9.87
C VAL A 85 0.67 2.32 -10.10
N ALA A 86 1.60 3.23 -9.85
CA ALA A 86 3.03 2.97 -9.80
C ALA A 86 3.57 3.59 -8.50
N ARG A 87 3.79 2.74 -7.50
CA ARG A 87 4.18 3.13 -6.14
C ARG A 87 5.42 2.35 -5.71
N ASP A 88 6.35 3.03 -5.06
CA ASP A 88 7.48 2.39 -4.38
C ASP A 88 7.23 2.46 -2.87
N TYR A 89 6.93 1.32 -2.23
CA TYR A 89 6.61 1.22 -0.81
C TYR A 89 7.86 1.06 0.06
N TRP A 90 7.84 1.70 1.23
CA TRP A 90 8.90 1.70 2.21
C TRP A 90 8.33 1.47 3.61
N ILE A 91 9.13 0.84 4.48
CA ILE A 91 8.91 0.87 5.92
C ILE A 91 9.80 1.98 6.47
N GLY A 92 9.20 2.95 7.14
CA GLY A 92 9.92 4.03 7.81
C GLY A 92 9.65 4.06 9.30
N ARG A 93 10.45 4.81 10.04
CA ARG A 93 10.27 5.06 11.46
C ARG A 93 10.22 6.55 11.74
N SER A 94 9.19 6.95 12.47
CA SER A 94 9.13 8.25 13.14
C SER A 94 9.42 8.05 14.63
N SER A 95 10.17 9.00 15.22
CA SER A 95 10.45 8.98 16.66
C SER A 95 9.20 9.17 17.51
N ARG A 96 8.12 9.74 16.94
CA ARG A 96 6.85 10.00 17.63
C ARG A 96 5.72 9.07 17.21
N ALA A 97 5.67 8.68 15.94
CA ALA A 97 4.57 7.87 15.38
C ALA A 97 4.92 6.37 15.21
N GLY A 98 6.13 5.95 15.54
CA GLY A 98 6.53 4.54 15.45
C GLY A 98 6.82 4.09 14.01
N LEU A 99 6.52 2.83 13.70
CA LEU A 99 6.75 2.22 12.39
C LEU A 99 5.61 2.53 11.43
N LEU A 100 5.98 3.09 10.27
CA LEU A 100 5.08 3.62 9.25
C LEU A 100 5.25 2.85 7.96
N TRP A 101 4.13 2.63 7.26
CA TRP A 101 4.13 2.10 5.91
C TRP A 101 3.85 3.22 4.92
N LEU A 102 4.86 3.54 4.13
CA LEU A 102 4.91 4.73 3.29
C LEU A 102 5.03 4.31 1.84
N PHE A 103 4.60 5.16 0.91
CA PHE A 103 4.99 5.01 -0.48
C PHE A 103 5.31 6.34 -1.12
N GLN A 104 6.12 6.29 -2.16
CA GLN A 104 6.30 7.38 -3.10
C GLN A 104 5.60 7.02 -4.41
N THR A 105 4.79 7.95 -4.95
CA THR A 105 4.31 7.82 -6.33
C THR A 105 5.46 8.01 -7.31
N ARG A 106 5.39 7.32 -8.45
CA ARG A 106 6.37 7.48 -9.53
C ARG A 106 5.81 8.36 -10.65
N GLY A 107 6.64 9.25 -11.20
CA GLY A 107 6.27 10.15 -12.29
C GLY A 107 6.77 11.58 -12.04
N ALA A 108 6.33 12.52 -12.86
CA ALA A 108 6.70 13.94 -12.73
C ALA A 108 6.23 14.54 -11.40
N ASP A 109 5.08 14.10 -10.90
CA ASP A 109 4.47 14.56 -9.63
C ASP A 109 4.72 13.57 -8.48
N ALA A 110 5.94 13.03 -8.40
CA ALA A 110 6.34 12.12 -7.33
C ALA A 110 6.12 12.79 -5.96
N ALA A 111 5.37 12.10 -5.09
CA ALA A 111 5.05 12.59 -3.75
C ALA A 111 4.99 11.43 -2.76
N TRP A 112 5.27 11.73 -1.50
CA TRP A 112 5.22 10.77 -0.41
C TRP A 112 3.84 10.70 0.23
N PHE A 113 3.47 9.49 0.61
CA PHE A 113 2.22 9.20 1.28
C PHE A 113 2.43 8.19 2.42
N LEU A 114 1.75 8.39 3.54
CA LEU A 114 1.51 7.39 4.57
C LEU A 114 0.30 6.55 4.17
N HIS A 115 0.44 5.23 4.15
CA HIS A 115 -0.66 4.32 3.80
C HIS A 115 -1.12 3.47 4.98
N GLY A 116 -0.24 3.18 5.94
CA GLY A 116 -0.58 2.35 7.08
C GLY A 116 0.44 2.45 8.22
N ILE A 117 0.11 1.80 9.34
CA ILE A 117 0.93 1.76 10.55
C ILE A 117 1.13 0.32 11.02
N PHE A 118 2.30 0.06 11.61
CA PHE A 118 2.61 -1.22 12.25
C PHE A 118 2.28 -1.08 13.75
N ALA A 119 1.53 -2.03 14.31
CA ALA A 119 1.12 -2.07 15.72
C ALA A 119 2.17 -2.76 16.60
#